data_AF-A0A3B4EC88-F1
#
_entry.id   AF-A0A3B4EC88-F1
#
_cell.length_a   1.000
_cell.length_b   1.000
_cell.length_c   1.000
_cell.angle_alpha   90.00
_cell.angle_beta   90.00
_cell.angle_gamma   90.00
#
_symmetry.space_group_name_H-M   'P 1'
#
loop_
_entity.id
_entity.type
_entity.pdbx_description
1 polymer ?
#
loop_
_entity_poly.entity_id
_entity_poly.type
_entity_poly.pdbx_seq_one_letter_code
_entity_poly.pdbx_strand_id
1 'polypeptide(L)'
;NLVSHGLTVLQVSFAKLQAGCLQGWTFFKTSMYFISTERKIWSESRQDCRERGADLVIINNREEQNFTETLRRGQMLWIGLTDSETEGVWKWVDGSWLLSFRFWARGEPNSRGGDEDCAITEHNWADYHCRIRFMWICERNVSKCVLE
;
A
#
# COMPACT_ATOMS: atom_id res chain seq x y z
N ASN A 1 -7.11 -47.00 -3.70
CA ASN A 1 -5.85 -46.27 -3.38
C ASN A 1 -6.14 -44.79 -3.21
N LEU A 2 -6.58 -44.39 -2.01
CA LEU A 2 -6.78 -43.00 -1.63
C LEU A 2 -6.14 -42.85 -0.25
N VAL A 3 -4.92 -42.31 -0.21
CA VAL A 3 -4.30 -41.93 1.06
C VAL A 3 -4.53 -40.43 1.23
N SER A 4 -5.71 -40.05 1.72
CA SER A 4 -5.96 -38.69 2.19
C SER A 4 -5.29 -38.55 3.56
N HIS A 5 -4.07 -38.01 3.58
CA HIS A 5 -3.36 -37.75 4.83
C HIS A 5 -4.05 -36.60 5.57
N GLY A 6 -4.54 -36.91 6.77
CA GLY A 6 -5.05 -35.91 7.71
C GLY A 6 -3.95 -34.92 8.08
N LEU A 7 -4.26 -33.63 7.94
CA LEU A 7 -3.40 -32.54 8.38
C LEU A 7 -3.22 -32.59 9.90
N THR A 8 -1.99 -32.40 10.36
CA THR A 8 -1.67 -32.36 11.79
C THR A 8 -2.19 -31.07 12.44
N VAL A 9 -2.41 -31.07 13.75
CA VAL A 9 -2.92 -29.91 14.50
C VAL A 9 -2.10 -28.64 14.25
N LEU A 10 -0.77 -28.77 14.13
CA LEU A 10 0.16 -27.69 13.79
C LEU A 10 -0.06 -27.12 12.38
N GLN A 11 -0.38 -27.97 11.39
CA GLN A 11 -0.70 -27.52 10.04
C GLN A 11 -2.08 -26.84 9.97
N VAL A 12 -3.03 -27.29 10.80
CA VAL A 12 -4.36 -26.67 10.91
C VAL A 12 -4.29 -25.30 11.60
N SER A 13 -3.46 -25.12 12.63
CA SER A 13 -3.25 -23.82 13.27
C SER A 13 -2.47 -22.85 12.38
N PHE A 14 -1.44 -23.32 11.67
CA PHE A 14 -0.73 -22.52 10.67
C PHE A 14 -1.67 -22.07 9.54
N ALA A 15 -2.51 -22.97 9.00
CA ALA A 15 -3.51 -22.61 7.99
C ALA A 15 -4.59 -21.64 8.51
N LYS A 16 -4.95 -21.71 9.80
CA LYS A 16 -5.86 -20.75 10.45
C LYS A 16 -5.23 -19.38 10.68
N LEU A 17 -3.96 -19.31 11.10
CA LEU A 17 -3.18 -18.07 11.19
C LEU A 17 -3.03 -17.40 9.81
N GLN A 18 -2.80 -18.22 8.78
CA GLN A 18 -2.72 -17.79 7.39
C GLN A 18 -4.07 -17.25 6.89
N ALA A 19 -5.19 -17.93 7.21
CA ALA A 19 -6.54 -17.45 6.88
C ALA A 19 -6.93 -16.16 7.61
N GLY A 20 -6.55 -15.99 8.89
CA GLY A 20 -6.76 -14.76 9.65
C GLY A 20 -5.94 -13.59 9.11
N CYS A 21 -4.74 -13.85 8.59
CA CYS A 21 -3.91 -12.86 7.91
C CYS A 21 -4.43 -12.44 6.53
N LEU A 22 -5.33 -13.21 5.92
CA LEU A 22 -5.79 -13.02 4.54
C LEU A 22 -7.14 -12.30 4.41
N GLN A 23 -7.92 -12.16 5.49
CA GLN A 23 -9.24 -11.56 5.37
C GLN A 23 -9.14 -10.07 5.02
N GLY A 24 -9.61 -9.71 3.82
CA GLY A 24 -9.52 -8.35 3.27
C GLY A 24 -8.19 -8.02 2.58
N TRP A 25 -7.25 -8.97 2.49
CA TRP A 25 -5.96 -8.78 1.85
C TRP A 25 -5.87 -9.54 0.51
N THR A 26 -5.24 -8.91 -0.48
CA THR A 26 -4.94 -9.53 -1.78
C THR A 26 -3.44 -9.81 -1.87
N PHE A 27 -3.07 -11.00 -2.30
CA PHE A 27 -1.67 -11.38 -2.50
C PHE A 27 -1.20 -11.03 -3.90
N PHE A 28 -0.01 -10.45 -4.01
CA PHE A 28 0.69 -10.26 -5.28
C PHE A 28 2.20 -10.41 -5.07
N LYS A 29 2.80 -11.35 -5.82
CA LYS A 29 4.22 -11.73 -5.75
C LYS A 29 4.69 -12.13 -4.34
N THR A 30 5.25 -11.21 -3.57
CA THR A 30 5.83 -11.45 -2.24
C THR A 30 5.19 -10.58 -1.16
N SER A 31 4.16 -9.81 -1.51
CA SER A 31 3.47 -8.87 -0.63
C SER A 31 1.97 -9.15 -0.56
N MET A 32 1.37 -8.67 0.52
CA MET A 32 -0.08 -8.60 0.72
C MET A 32 -0.51 -7.15 0.71
N TYR A 33 -1.66 -6.88 0.09
CA TYR A 33 -2.20 -5.55 -0.07
C TYR A 33 -3.61 -5.47 0.51
N PHE A 34 -3.88 -4.44 1.31
CA PHE A 34 -5.20 -4.13 1.83
C PHE A 34 -5.66 -2.81 1.24
N ILE A 35 -6.92 -2.75 0.81
CA ILE A 35 -7.55 -1.53 0.31
C ILE A 35 -8.64 -1.15 1.32
N SER A 36 -8.59 0.09 1.78
CA SER A 36 -9.63 0.59 2.67
C SER A 36 -10.99 0.68 1.97
N THR A 37 -12.07 0.59 2.73
CA THR A 37 -13.41 1.00 2.29
C THR A 37 -13.76 2.40 2.79
N GLU A 38 -13.02 2.90 3.77
CA GLU A 38 -13.18 4.22 4.37
C GLU A 38 -12.23 5.24 3.73
N ARG A 39 -12.45 6.53 4.07
CA ARG A 39 -11.60 7.65 3.64
C ARG A 39 -10.99 8.35 4.85
N LYS A 40 -9.66 8.51 4.84
CA LYS A 40 -8.86 9.12 5.91
C LYS A 40 -7.83 10.09 5.31
N ILE A 41 -7.29 10.97 6.13
CA ILE A 41 -6.15 11.80 5.73
C ILE A 41 -4.88 10.95 5.66
N TRP A 42 -3.84 11.41 4.97
CA TRP A 42 -2.64 10.58 4.70
C TRP A 42 -2.02 10.00 5.98
N SER A 43 -1.88 10.81 7.03
CA SER A 43 -1.31 10.37 8.31
C SER A 43 -2.17 9.35 9.04
N GLU A 44 -3.50 9.52 9.05
CA GLU A 44 -4.46 8.57 9.62
C GLU A 44 -4.48 7.25 8.83
N SER A 45 -4.39 7.31 7.50
CA SER A 45 -4.27 6.15 6.63
C SER A 45 -2.99 5.36 6.89
N ARG A 46 -1.87 6.06 7.06
CA ARG A 46 -0.58 5.45 7.43
C ARG A 46 -0.65 4.75 8.78
N GLN A 47 -1.24 5.42 9.77
CA GLN A 47 -1.44 4.85 11.09
C GLN A 47 -2.29 3.57 11.04
N ASP A 48 -3.37 3.57 10.26
CA ASP A 48 -4.21 2.39 10.05
C ASP A 48 -3.44 1.21 9.44
N CYS A 49 -2.56 1.46 8.46
CA CYS A 49 -1.69 0.41 7.92
C CYS A 49 -0.72 -0.15 8.98
N ARG A 50 -0.13 0.72 9.80
CA ARG A 50 0.80 0.32 10.87
C ARG A 50 0.12 -0.52 11.95
N GLU A 51 -1.10 -0.18 12.32
CA GLU A 51 -1.92 -0.97 13.25
C GLU A 51 -2.24 -2.38 12.70
N ARG A 52 -2.16 -2.58 11.38
CA ARG A 52 -2.33 -3.89 10.72
C ARG A 52 -1.00 -4.63 10.48
N GLY A 53 0.12 -4.13 11.00
CA GLY A 53 1.44 -4.68 10.73
C GLY A 53 1.92 -4.47 9.28
N ALA A 54 1.53 -3.35 8.68
CA ALA A 54 1.87 -2.91 7.33
C ALA A 54 2.35 -1.45 7.34
N ASP A 55 2.62 -0.85 6.18
CA ASP A 55 2.67 0.62 6.02
C ASP A 55 1.90 0.96 4.72
N LEU A 56 1.78 2.25 4.38
CA LEU A 56 1.24 2.63 3.07
C LEU A 56 2.11 2.03 1.95
N VAL A 57 1.48 1.61 0.85
CA VAL A 57 2.17 0.90 -0.25
C VAL A 57 3.34 1.71 -0.81
N ILE A 58 4.46 1.02 -1.05
CA ILE A 58 5.62 1.53 -1.76
C ILE A 58 5.60 0.90 -3.15
N ILE A 59 5.52 1.71 -4.20
CA ILE A 59 5.41 1.18 -5.56
C ILE A 59 6.81 1.10 -6.17
N ASN A 60 7.36 -0.12 -6.20
CA ASN A 60 8.76 -0.38 -6.56
C ASN A 60 8.99 -0.45 -8.08
N ASN A 61 7.98 -0.84 -8.85
CA ASN A 61 8.12 -1.10 -10.28
C ASN A 61 6.80 -0.97 -11.04
N ARG A 62 6.89 -1.07 -12.37
CA ARG A 62 5.75 -0.96 -13.28
C ARG A 62 4.71 -2.05 -13.06
N GLU A 63 5.12 -3.29 -12.75
CA GLU A 63 4.15 -4.36 -12.52
C GLU A 63 3.32 -4.12 -11.26
N GLU A 64 3.95 -3.57 -10.22
CA GLU A 64 3.27 -3.17 -8.99
C GLU A 64 2.34 -1.96 -9.22
N GLN A 65 2.77 -0.96 -9.99
CA GLN A 65 1.89 0.15 -10.41
C GLN A 65 0.65 -0.37 -11.16
N ASN A 66 0.83 -1.28 -12.12
CA ASN A 66 -0.29 -1.85 -12.85
C ASN A 66 -1.21 -2.66 -11.93
N PHE A 67 -0.63 -3.36 -10.94
CA PHE A 67 -1.40 -4.13 -9.98
C PHE A 67 -2.26 -3.22 -9.07
N THR A 68 -1.72 -2.10 -8.56
CA THR A 68 -2.49 -1.14 -7.76
C THR A 68 -3.64 -0.52 -8.55
N GLU A 69 -3.49 -0.34 -9.87
CA GLU A 69 -4.59 0.07 -10.76
C GLU A 69 -5.73 -0.96 -10.83
N THR A 70 -5.43 -2.27 -10.83
CA THR A 70 -6.48 -3.30 -10.79
C THR A 70 -7.22 -3.33 -9.46
N LEU A 71 -6.51 -3.01 -8.38
CA LEU A 71 -7.02 -2.99 -7.02
C LEU A 71 -7.97 -1.81 -6.78
N ARG A 72 -7.64 -0.62 -7.30
CA ARG A 72 -8.37 0.62 -6.93
C ARG A 72 -9.82 0.70 -7.36
N ARG A 73 -10.26 -0.11 -8.34
CA ARG A 73 -11.64 -0.09 -8.88
C ARG A 73 -12.13 1.34 -9.23
N GLY A 74 -11.26 2.12 -9.87
CA GLY A 74 -11.55 3.51 -10.27
C GLY A 74 -11.43 4.56 -9.17
N GLN A 75 -11.05 4.21 -7.93
CA GLN A 75 -10.85 5.16 -6.84
C GLN A 75 -9.46 5.82 -6.86
N MET A 76 -9.36 6.95 -6.16
CA MET A 76 -8.10 7.61 -5.81
C MET A 76 -7.65 7.12 -4.44
N LEU A 77 -6.39 6.70 -4.34
CA LEU A 77 -5.88 6.03 -3.15
C LEU A 77 -4.57 6.65 -2.68
N TRP A 78 -4.47 6.94 -1.38
CA TRP A 78 -3.18 7.29 -0.77
C TRP A 78 -2.16 6.17 -0.96
N ILE A 79 -0.94 6.56 -1.32
CA ILE A 79 0.26 5.72 -1.35
C ILE A 79 1.30 6.25 -0.37
N GLY A 80 2.34 5.48 -0.12
CA GLY A 80 3.35 5.79 0.89
C GLY A 80 4.40 6.80 0.44
N LEU A 81 4.03 7.83 -0.33
CA LEU A 81 4.96 8.79 -0.92
C LEU A 81 4.60 10.23 -0.49
N THR A 82 5.57 10.98 0.01
CA THR A 82 5.42 12.36 0.51
C THR A 82 6.73 13.15 0.37
N ASP A 83 6.65 14.46 0.19
CA ASP A 83 7.77 15.41 0.27
C ASP A 83 7.60 16.44 1.40
N SER A 84 6.69 16.19 2.35
CA SER A 84 6.38 17.07 3.50
C SER A 84 7.56 17.45 4.41
N GLU A 85 8.68 16.73 4.32
CA GLU A 85 9.91 17.08 5.04
C GLU A 85 10.71 18.16 4.31
N THR A 86 10.72 18.13 2.97
CA THR A 86 11.45 19.08 2.13
C THR A 86 10.79 19.10 0.74
N GLU A 87 10.13 20.22 0.43
CA GLU A 87 9.43 20.44 -0.85
C GLU A 87 10.28 20.03 -2.06
N GLY A 88 9.68 19.23 -2.95
CA GLY A 88 10.33 18.72 -4.14
C GLY A 88 11.25 17.52 -3.90
N VAL A 89 11.41 17.05 -2.65
CA VAL A 89 12.23 15.89 -2.31
C VAL A 89 11.37 14.75 -1.76
N TRP A 90 10.82 13.98 -2.69
CA TRP A 90 9.91 12.87 -2.41
C TRP A 90 10.60 11.67 -1.75
N LYS A 91 10.03 11.22 -0.62
CA LYS A 91 10.43 10.04 0.13
C LYS A 91 9.27 9.06 0.27
N TRP A 92 9.63 7.78 0.24
CA TRP A 92 8.73 6.72 0.63
C TRP A 92 8.63 6.64 2.16
N VAL A 93 7.57 5.99 2.65
CA VAL A 93 7.32 5.78 4.07
C VAL A 93 8.42 4.99 4.78
N ASP A 94 9.23 4.22 4.07
CA ASP A 94 10.43 3.54 4.62
C ASP A 94 11.67 4.44 4.73
N GLY A 95 11.56 5.69 4.30
CA GLY A 95 12.63 6.70 4.31
C GLY A 95 13.52 6.69 3.06
N SER A 96 13.30 5.77 2.12
CA SER A 96 14.03 5.76 0.86
C SER A 96 13.59 6.90 -0.06
N TRP A 97 14.54 7.44 -0.82
CA TRP A 97 14.27 8.50 -1.80
C TRP A 97 13.56 7.94 -3.03
N LEU A 98 12.68 8.74 -3.64
CA LEU A 98 12.16 8.42 -4.97
C LEU A 98 13.28 8.54 -6.01
N LEU A 99 13.87 7.39 -6.39
CA LEU A 99 15.01 7.35 -7.30
C LEU A 99 14.70 7.71 -8.76
N SER A 100 13.41 7.69 -9.13
CA SER A 100 13.00 8.04 -10.48
C SER A 100 11.63 8.69 -10.47
N PHE A 101 11.51 9.81 -11.17
CA PHE A 101 10.28 10.57 -11.34
C PHE A 101 9.36 9.88 -12.35
N ARG A 102 8.87 8.69 -11.99
CA ARG A 102 8.08 7.81 -12.85
C ARG A 102 6.67 7.73 -12.32
N PHE A 103 5.72 7.54 -13.24
CA PHE A 103 4.30 7.29 -12.99
C PHE A 103 3.48 8.50 -12.52
N TRP A 104 4.08 9.67 -12.31
CA TRP A 104 3.32 10.93 -12.22
C TRP A 104 2.46 11.17 -13.45
N ALA A 105 1.26 11.71 -13.23
CA ALA A 105 0.41 12.17 -14.32
C ALA A 105 1.06 13.36 -15.03
N ARG A 106 0.61 13.63 -16.26
CA ARG A 106 1.15 14.76 -17.02
C ARG A 106 0.86 16.06 -16.28
N GLY A 107 1.94 16.75 -15.88
CA GLY A 107 1.86 18.00 -15.13
C GLY A 107 2.02 17.84 -13.63
N GLU A 108 2.15 16.62 -13.12
CA GLU A 108 2.35 16.32 -11.70
C GLU A 108 3.80 15.95 -11.37
N PRO A 109 4.22 16.10 -10.10
CA PRO A 109 3.52 16.84 -9.04
C PRO A 109 3.58 18.34 -9.31
N ASN A 110 2.52 19.05 -8.97
CA ASN A 110 2.36 20.47 -9.32
C ASN A 110 2.35 21.42 -8.11
N SER A 111 2.30 20.88 -6.89
CA SER A 111 2.25 21.61 -5.63
C SER A 111 1.21 22.74 -5.68
N ARG A 112 -0.05 22.44 -6.05
CA ARG A 112 -1.09 23.50 -6.18
C ARG A 112 -1.30 24.18 -4.84
N GLY A 113 -1.07 25.50 -4.83
CA GLY A 113 -1.18 26.27 -3.59
C GLY A 113 0.05 26.17 -2.68
N GLY A 114 1.03 25.34 -3.02
CA GLY A 114 2.33 25.23 -2.34
C GLY A 114 2.34 24.33 -1.11
N ASP A 115 1.38 23.43 -0.94
CA ASP A 115 1.30 22.49 0.20
C ASP A 115 0.63 21.14 -0.17
N GLU A 116 0.80 20.68 -1.41
CA GLU A 116 0.35 19.34 -1.84
C GLU A 116 1.44 18.29 -1.56
N ASP A 117 1.64 17.93 -0.30
CA ASP A 117 2.83 17.16 0.07
C ASP A 117 2.66 15.63 0.07
N CYS A 118 1.49 15.12 -0.36
CA CYS A 118 1.14 13.70 -0.26
C CYS A 118 0.64 13.14 -1.59
N ALA A 119 1.13 11.96 -1.97
CA ALA A 119 0.78 11.37 -3.26
C ALA A 119 -0.39 10.37 -3.16
N ILE A 120 -1.28 10.43 -4.15
CA ILE A 120 -2.24 9.38 -4.47
C ILE A 120 -1.83 8.61 -5.72
N THR A 121 -2.37 7.40 -5.87
CA THR A 121 -2.46 6.70 -7.16
C THR A 121 -3.90 6.69 -7.65
N GLU A 122 -4.09 7.04 -8.92
CA GLU A 122 -5.28 6.75 -9.71
C GLU A 122 -4.89 5.91 -10.94
N HIS A 123 -4.88 6.46 -12.16
CA HIS A 123 -4.17 5.85 -13.30
C HIS A 123 -2.67 6.15 -13.28
N ASN A 124 -2.31 7.33 -12.79
CA ASN A 124 -0.96 7.78 -12.56
C ASN A 124 -0.94 8.42 -11.17
N TRP A 125 0.22 8.89 -10.72
CA TRP A 125 0.37 9.58 -9.45
C TRP A 125 0.03 11.06 -9.58
N ALA A 126 -0.52 11.61 -8.51
CA ALA A 126 -0.74 13.05 -8.35
C ALA A 126 -0.52 13.40 -6.88
N ASP A 127 -0.04 14.60 -6.63
CA ASP A 127 0.09 15.18 -5.31
C ASP A 127 -1.19 15.89 -4.89
N TYR A 128 -1.48 15.87 -3.59
CA TYR A 128 -2.63 16.51 -2.99
C TYR A 128 -2.29 16.95 -1.57
N HIS A 129 -3.01 17.95 -1.06
CA HIS A 129 -2.93 18.33 0.35
C HIS A 129 -3.16 17.09 1.23
N CYS A 130 -2.23 16.82 2.14
CA CYS A 130 -2.25 15.63 3.00
C CYS A 130 -3.52 15.47 3.85
N ARG A 131 -4.29 16.56 4.05
CA ARG A 131 -5.54 16.61 4.81
C ARG A 131 -6.80 16.22 4.01
N ILE A 132 -6.68 15.99 2.70
CA ILE A 132 -7.79 15.45 1.90
C ILE A 132 -8.07 14.00 2.34
N ARG A 133 -9.35 13.60 2.29
CA ARG A 133 -9.77 12.27 2.70
C ARG A 133 -9.91 11.35 1.47
N PHE A 134 -8.91 10.51 1.26
CA PHE A 134 -8.94 9.45 0.24
C PHE A 134 -9.01 8.07 0.89
N MET A 135 -9.38 7.07 0.09
CA MET A 135 -9.14 5.67 0.45
C MET A 135 -7.61 5.43 0.41
N TRP A 136 -7.12 4.30 0.88
CA TRP A 136 -5.67 4.02 0.93
C TRP A 136 -5.34 2.56 0.66
N ILE A 137 -4.08 2.31 0.29
CA ILE A 137 -3.53 0.96 0.11
C ILE A 137 -2.44 0.73 1.16
N CYS A 138 -2.58 -0.34 1.93
CA CYS A 138 -1.52 -0.86 2.79
C CYS A 138 -0.77 -1.98 2.09
N GLU A 139 0.53 -2.09 2.36
CA GLU A 139 1.38 -3.19 1.89
C GLU A 139 2.18 -3.77 3.06
N ARG A 140 2.28 -5.10 3.10
CA ARG A 140 3.26 -5.80 3.93
C ARG A 140 3.87 -6.99 3.19
N ASN A 141 5.15 -7.26 3.47
CA ASN A 141 5.82 -8.41 2.89
C ASN A 141 5.40 -9.72 3.60
N VAL A 142 5.10 -10.76 2.82
CA VAL A 142 4.60 -12.05 3.31
C VAL A 142 5.65 -12.80 4.12
N SER A 143 6.95 -12.56 3.85
CA SER A 143 8.03 -13.16 4.64
C SER A 143 8.04 -12.72 6.11
N LYS A 144 7.34 -11.64 6.47
CA LYS A 144 7.14 -11.19 7.85
C LYS A 144 5.94 -11.83 8.56
N CYS A 145 4.99 -12.43 7.82
CA CYS A 145 3.84 -13.14 8.43
C CYS A 145 4.18 -14.56 8.90
N VAL A 146 5.37 -15.09 8.58
CA VAL A 146 5.77 -16.48 8.85
C VAL A 146 6.75 -16.58 10.04
N LEU A 147 7.14 -15.45 10.65
CA LEU A 147 8.26 -15.38 11.61
C LEU A 147 7.88 -14.86 13.01
N GLU A 148 6.60 -14.81 13.36
CA GLU A 148 6.12 -14.59 14.75
C GLU A 148 5.19 -15.72 15.17
#